data_AF-A0A9D0VJ48-F1
#
_entry.id   AF-A0A9D0VJ48-F1
#
_cell.length_a   1.000
_cell.length_b   1.000
_cell.length_c   1.000
_cell.angle_alpha   90.00
_cell.angle_beta   90.00
_cell.angle_gamma   90.00
#
_symmetry.space_group_name_H-M   'P 1'
#
loop_
_entity.id
_entity.type
_entity.pdbx_description
1 polymer ?
#
loop_
_entity_poly.entity_id
_entity_poly.type
_entity_poly.pdbx_seq_one_letter_code
_entity_poly.pdbx_strand_id
1 'polypeptide(L)'
;MAARSVRSGSPGDPRPRWSQEDDRGDQAHPVAARPPRGHAPAEPPRGGRLVEVRALLQSRPPRPLGGSMNDADPSARLSAFLELLQGPVAPIQPERIGLSLAVALGVGIGIAWIYAVRGPRPTHNTALALVGLTLVTALVILPVSSDLTLSLGMVGALSIVRFRAAIKDPLDIVFMFWAIAVGIASGAGFFGVAILGSVVIGVVLLGAGVVPLGLREPELLIVRFTPSASDQVQAALPRRHQRRSRTQDRTQIELVIQLRGGDAALLDRLLAIEGVVDAQLLSTSAE
;
A
#
# COMPACT_ATOMS: atom_id res chain seq x y z
N MET A 1 39.53 -30.42 -31.49
CA MET A 1 40.84 -29.98 -32.01
C MET A 1 40.91 -28.46 -31.86
N ALA A 2 41.85 -27.97 -31.04
CA ALA A 2 42.25 -26.56 -30.75
C ALA A 2 41.14 -25.59 -30.23
N ALA A 3 41.12 -25.07 -29.00
CA ALA A 3 42.12 -24.51 -28.07
C ALA A 3 42.74 -23.16 -28.50
N ARG A 4 42.41 -22.08 -27.75
CA ARG A 4 43.27 -20.98 -27.23
C ARG A 4 42.36 -19.79 -26.84
N SER A 5 42.16 -19.42 -25.59
CA SER A 5 43.08 -18.82 -24.59
C SER A 5 43.70 -17.49 -25.02
N VAL A 6 43.48 -16.43 -24.23
CA VAL A 6 44.50 -15.65 -23.47
C VAL A 6 43.99 -14.24 -23.15
N ARG A 7 44.21 -13.87 -21.88
CA ARG A 7 44.03 -12.58 -21.21
C ARG A 7 44.84 -11.46 -21.87
N SER A 8 44.44 -10.20 -21.66
CA SER A 8 45.38 -9.18 -21.17
C SER A 8 44.59 -8.06 -20.49
N GLY A 9 44.99 -7.73 -19.26
CA GLY A 9 44.69 -6.44 -18.66
C GLY A 9 45.83 -5.48 -18.97
N SER A 10 45.58 -4.19 -18.83
CA SER A 10 46.63 -3.24 -18.48
C SER A 10 46.06 -2.02 -17.74
N PRO A 11 46.84 -1.39 -16.83
CA PRO A 11 46.37 -0.53 -15.76
C PRO A 11 46.73 0.95 -15.96
N GLY A 12 46.08 1.83 -15.18
CA GLY A 12 46.58 3.17 -14.90
C GLY A 12 45.60 4.28 -15.25
N ASP A 13 45.06 4.97 -14.24
CA ASP A 13 45.58 6.29 -13.86
C ASP A 13 45.02 6.72 -12.48
N PRO A 14 45.80 7.38 -11.60
CA PRO A 14 45.43 7.70 -10.23
C PRO A 14 45.01 9.17 -10.02
N ARG A 15 44.01 9.36 -9.15
CA ARG A 15 43.68 10.52 -8.28
C ARG A 15 43.98 11.97 -8.78
N PRO A 16 43.00 12.89 -8.71
CA PRO A 16 43.28 14.32 -8.44
C PRO A 16 43.30 14.53 -6.91
N ARG A 17 44.47 14.78 -6.29
CA ARG A 17 45.14 16.08 -6.09
C ARG A 17 44.28 17.07 -5.29
N TRP A 18 44.33 16.93 -3.97
CA TRP A 18 44.03 18.00 -3.03
C TRP A 18 45.17 19.02 -3.07
N SER A 19 44.88 20.26 -3.43
CA SER A 19 45.82 21.38 -3.37
C SER A 19 45.03 22.70 -3.30
N GLN A 20 45.56 23.62 -2.50
CA GLN A 20 45.07 24.97 -2.14
C GLN A 20 44.12 24.93 -0.94
N GLU A 21 44.57 25.16 0.30
CA GLU A 21 45.49 26.22 0.76
C GLU A 21 45.05 27.58 0.22
N ASP A 22 44.04 28.16 0.88
CA ASP A 22 43.65 29.54 0.71
C ASP A 22 43.69 30.23 2.07
N ASP A 23 44.68 31.11 2.17
CA ASP A 23 44.88 32.15 3.17
C ASP A 23 43.58 32.88 3.49
N ARG A 24 43.12 32.76 4.74
CA ARG A 24 42.32 33.81 5.37
C ARG A 24 42.67 33.97 6.84
N GLY A 25 43.33 35.08 7.10
CA GLY A 25 42.85 36.05 8.08
C GLY A 25 42.95 35.61 9.53
N ASP A 26 44.14 35.83 10.08
CA ASP A 26 44.34 36.69 11.26
C ASP A 26 43.06 36.95 12.07
N GLN A 27 42.75 36.04 12.99
CA GLN A 27 41.91 36.31 14.14
C GLN A 27 42.59 35.78 15.40
N ALA A 28 42.96 36.74 16.25
CA ALA A 28 43.63 36.57 17.51
C ALA A 28 42.94 35.53 18.42
N HIS A 29 43.66 34.45 18.72
CA HIS A 29 43.33 33.58 19.83
C HIS A 29 43.74 34.24 21.15
N PRO A 30 42.86 34.31 22.17
CA PRO A 30 43.24 34.83 23.47
C PRO A 30 44.26 33.91 24.13
N VAL A 31 45.39 34.50 24.54
CA VAL A 31 46.48 33.86 25.29
C VAL A 31 45.91 33.25 26.57
N ALA A 32 45.80 31.92 26.59
CA ALA A 32 45.45 31.17 27.79
C ALA A 32 46.55 31.36 28.84
N ALA A 33 46.16 31.88 30.00
CA ALA A 33 47.02 32.07 31.15
C ALA A 33 47.74 30.76 31.53
N ARG A 34 49.06 30.83 31.71
CA ARG A 34 49.85 29.73 32.27
C ARG A 34 49.35 29.43 33.70
N PRO A 35 48.96 28.18 34.02
CA PRO A 35 48.73 27.82 35.41
C PRO A 35 50.07 27.86 36.17
N PRO A 36 50.05 28.23 37.47
CA PRO A 36 51.25 28.27 38.30
C PRO A 36 51.88 26.87 38.41
N ARG A 37 53.22 26.82 38.48
CA ARG A 37 54.01 25.61 38.71
C ARG A 37 53.61 24.95 40.03
N GLY A 38 52.65 24.02 39.95
CA GLY A 38 52.40 23.02 40.98
C GLY A 38 53.52 22.00 40.98
N HIS A 39 53.92 21.57 42.18
CA HIS A 39 54.99 20.62 42.43
C HIS A 39 54.90 19.36 41.57
N ALA A 40 56.07 18.88 41.14
CA ALA A 40 56.24 17.61 40.45
C ALA A 40 55.49 16.48 41.20
N PRO A 41 54.64 15.69 40.54
CA PRO A 41 54.08 14.51 41.18
C PRO A 41 55.22 13.53 41.44
N ALA A 42 55.34 13.09 42.69
CA ALA A 42 56.30 12.08 43.11
C ALA A 42 56.22 10.84 42.21
N GLU A 43 57.38 10.36 41.74
CA GLU A 43 57.48 9.05 41.07
C GLU A 43 56.84 7.98 41.98
N PRO A 44 55.86 7.19 41.50
CA PRO A 44 55.36 6.08 42.29
C PRO A 44 56.45 4.98 42.35
N PRO A 45 56.56 4.26 43.49
CA PRO A 45 57.60 3.25 43.68
C PRO A 45 57.52 2.16 42.59
N ARG A 46 58.66 1.86 41.97
CA ARG A 46 58.83 0.97 40.80
C ARG A 46 58.38 -0.49 40.99
N GLY A 47 57.82 -0.87 42.14
CA GLY A 47 57.28 -2.21 42.42
C GLY A 47 55.76 -2.34 42.27
N GLY A 48 54.98 -1.25 42.29
CA GLY A 48 53.51 -1.31 42.30
C GLY A 48 52.85 -1.52 40.94
N ARG A 49 53.51 -1.08 39.85
CA ARG A 49 52.95 -1.14 38.49
C ARG A 49 52.63 -2.55 38.02
N LEU A 50 53.38 -3.57 38.47
CA LEU A 50 53.13 -4.95 38.06
C LEU A 50 51.90 -5.55 38.75
N VAL A 51 51.63 -5.16 40.00
CA VAL A 51 50.44 -5.61 40.74
C VAL A 51 49.18 -4.93 40.20
N GLU A 52 49.28 -3.64 39.89
CA GLU A 52 48.18 -2.86 39.31
C GLU A 52 47.85 -3.31 37.88
N VAL A 53 48.87 -3.59 37.04
CA VAL A 53 48.67 -4.17 35.71
C VAL A 53 48.07 -5.57 35.80
N ARG A 54 48.45 -6.39 36.80
CA ARG A 54 47.86 -7.71 37.02
C ARG A 54 46.39 -7.63 37.45
N ALA A 55 46.06 -6.70 38.34
CA ALA A 55 44.69 -6.44 38.75
C ALA A 55 43.83 -5.91 37.58
N LEU A 56 44.40 -5.02 36.76
CA LEU A 56 43.75 -4.49 35.54
C LEU A 56 43.59 -5.53 34.42
N LEU A 57 44.45 -6.55 34.37
CA LEU A 57 44.30 -7.69 33.45
C LEU A 57 43.26 -8.69 33.96
N GLN A 58 43.15 -8.89 35.27
CA GLN A 58 42.16 -9.78 35.90
C GLN A 58 40.75 -9.19 35.93
N SER A 59 40.62 -7.85 35.92
CA SER A 59 39.32 -7.17 35.87
C SER A 59 38.79 -6.96 34.45
N ARG A 60 39.50 -7.44 33.40
CA ARG A 60 38.95 -7.40 32.04
C ARG A 60 37.90 -8.50 31.91
N PRO A 61 36.68 -8.20 31.45
CA PRO A 61 35.74 -9.24 31.08
C PRO A 61 36.44 -10.17 30.06
N PRO A 62 36.17 -11.48 30.07
CA PRO A 62 36.74 -12.39 29.10
C PRO A 62 36.51 -11.78 27.72
N ARG A 63 37.61 -11.51 26.98
CA ARG A 63 37.50 -11.13 25.58
C ARG A 63 36.63 -12.20 24.93
N PRO A 64 35.55 -11.86 24.22
CA PRO A 64 34.91 -12.85 23.36
C PRO A 64 36.03 -13.37 22.48
N LEU A 65 36.37 -14.65 22.67
CA LEU A 65 37.41 -15.27 21.88
C LEU A 65 37.04 -14.98 20.44
N GLY A 66 37.95 -14.33 19.71
CA GLY A 66 37.91 -14.30 18.27
C GLY A 66 38.13 -15.71 17.78
N GLY A 67 37.10 -16.56 17.90
CA GLY A 67 36.86 -17.59 16.93
C GLY A 67 36.62 -16.88 15.60
N SER A 68 37.10 -17.49 14.52
CA SER A 68 36.79 -17.02 13.18
C SER A 68 35.29 -16.69 13.13
N MET A 69 34.89 -15.67 12.38
CA MET A 69 33.47 -15.39 12.11
C MET A 69 32.76 -16.59 11.43
N ASN A 70 33.44 -17.74 11.26
CA ASN A 70 32.92 -19.01 10.77
C ASN A 70 32.77 -20.11 11.85
N ASP A 71 33.30 -19.94 13.06
CA ASP A 71 33.27 -20.94 14.15
C ASP A 71 32.15 -20.70 15.17
N ALA A 72 31.29 -19.69 14.93
CA ALA A 72 30.10 -19.47 15.72
C ALA A 72 29.13 -20.63 15.49
N ASP A 73 28.92 -21.42 16.55
CA ASP A 73 27.97 -22.52 16.62
C ASP A 73 26.65 -22.10 15.93
N PRO A 74 26.15 -22.83 14.91
CA PRO A 74 24.96 -22.43 14.16
C PRO A 74 23.75 -22.17 15.08
N SER A 75 23.69 -22.88 16.21
CA SER A 75 22.70 -22.71 17.28
C SER A 75 22.78 -21.34 17.96
N ALA A 76 23.99 -20.83 18.23
CA ALA A 76 24.22 -19.53 18.86
C ALA A 76 23.90 -18.36 17.92
N ARG A 77 24.12 -18.55 16.62
CA ARG A 77 23.70 -17.60 15.58
C ARG A 77 22.19 -17.57 15.45
N LEU A 78 21.55 -18.73 15.48
CA LEU A 78 20.10 -18.83 15.46
C LEU A 78 19.51 -18.21 16.73
N SER A 79 20.05 -18.47 17.92
CA SER A 79 19.54 -17.86 19.15
C SER A 79 19.73 -16.35 19.16
N ALA A 80 20.89 -15.83 18.72
CA ALA A 80 21.12 -14.39 18.62
C ALA A 80 20.22 -13.72 17.57
N PHE A 81 19.95 -14.41 16.45
CA PHE A 81 19.01 -13.96 15.43
C PHE A 81 17.57 -13.97 15.98
N LEU A 82 17.19 -15.01 16.73
CA LEU A 82 15.89 -15.09 17.38
C LEU A 82 15.75 -14.02 18.47
N GLU A 83 16.79 -13.72 19.24
CA GLU A 83 16.80 -12.64 20.23
C GLU A 83 16.68 -11.26 19.55
N LEU A 84 17.35 -11.08 18.41
CA LEU A 84 17.23 -9.87 17.60
C LEU A 84 15.82 -9.72 17.01
N LEU A 85 15.15 -10.83 16.70
CA LEU A 85 13.76 -10.86 16.23
C LEU A 85 12.74 -10.78 17.37
N GLN A 86 13.08 -11.20 18.58
CA GLN A 86 12.21 -11.19 19.76
C GLN A 86 12.51 -9.99 20.66
N GLY A 87 12.64 -8.81 20.04
CA GLY A 87 12.81 -7.55 20.76
C GLY A 87 11.74 -7.32 21.84
N PRO A 88 11.96 -6.39 22.79
CA PRO A 88 11.11 -6.22 23.96
C PRO A 88 9.63 -6.10 23.58
N VAL A 89 8.86 -7.12 23.94
CA VAL A 89 7.43 -7.17 23.67
C VAL A 89 6.75 -6.19 24.61
N ALA A 90 6.24 -5.08 24.08
CA ALA A 90 5.42 -4.18 24.88
C ALA A 90 4.16 -4.95 25.33
N PRO A 91 3.86 -5.02 26.64
CA PRO A 91 2.67 -5.69 27.10
C PRO A 91 1.44 -5.03 26.50
N ILE A 92 0.50 -5.84 26.01
CA ILE A 92 -0.74 -5.34 25.41
C ILE A 92 -1.59 -4.73 26.53
N GLN A 93 -1.54 -3.42 26.62
CA GLN A 93 -2.37 -2.61 27.50
C GLN A 93 -3.84 -2.72 27.06
N PRO A 94 -4.78 -3.11 27.95
CA PRO A 94 -6.20 -3.25 27.58
C PRO A 94 -6.80 -1.92 27.09
N GLU A 95 -6.31 -0.77 27.59
CA GLU A 95 -6.70 0.55 27.11
C GLU A 95 -6.38 0.77 25.62
N ARG A 96 -5.28 0.20 25.11
CA ARG A 96 -4.88 0.32 23.71
C ARG A 96 -5.76 -0.51 22.78
N ILE A 97 -6.19 -1.69 23.25
CA ILE A 97 -7.12 -2.54 22.50
C ILE A 97 -8.45 -1.80 22.31
N GLY A 98 -9.01 -1.27 23.40
CA GLY A 98 -10.26 -0.51 23.37
C GLY A 98 -10.17 0.70 22.44
N LEU A 99 -9.09 1.48 22.53
CA LEU A 99 -8.86 2.64 21.68
C LEU A 99 -8.69 2.26 20.21
N SER A 100 -7.95 1.19 19.91
CA SER A 100 -7.73 0.70 18.55
C SER A 100 -9.03 0.27 17.88
N LEU A 101 -9.87 -0.49 18.58
CA LEU A 101 -11.17 -0.90 18.09
C LEU A 101 -12.13 0.28 17.95
N ALA A 102 -12.10 1.25 18.87
CA ALA A 102 -12.93 2.45 18.78
C ALA A 102 -12.56 3.31 17.56
N VAL A 103 -11.27 3.51 17.30
CA VAL A 103 -10.79 4.24 16.11
C VAL A 103 -11.12 3.47 14.83
N ALA A 104 -10.88 2.16 14.81
CA ALA A 104 -11.23 1.31 13.67
C ALA A 104 -12.73 1.37 13.36
N LEU A 105 -13.58 1.31 14.39
CA LEU A 105 -15.03 1.42 14.26
C LEU A 105 -15.44 2.80 13.73
N GLY A 106 -14.95 3.89 14.35
CA GLY A 106 -15.30 5.25 13.96
C GLY A 106 -14.91 5.57 12.52
N VAL A 107 -13.68 5.21 12.13
CA VAL A 107 -13.20 5.40 10.75
C VAL A 107 -13.91 4.45 9.79
N GLY A 108 -14.13 3.19 10.17
CA GLY A 108 -14.87 2.21 9.36
C GLY A 108 -16.30 2.65 9.05
N ILE A 109 -17.01 3.23 10.02
CA ILE A 109 -18.33 3.85 9.80
C ILE A 109 -18.20 5.02 8.82
N GLY A 110 -17.16 5.86 8.95
CA GLY A 110 -16.88 6.95 8.02
C GLY A 110 -16.65 6.46 6.57
N ILE A 111 -15.89 5.38 6.41
CA ILE A 111 -15.66 4.73 5.10
C ILE A 111 -16.99 4.22 4.54
N ALA A 112 -17.80 3.52 5.35
CA ALA A 112 -19.10 3.00 4.94
C ALA A 112 -20.08 4.12 4.57
N TRP A 113 -20.01 5.27 5.24
CA TRP A 113 -20.82 6.44 4.91
C TRP A 113 -20.40 7.07 3.57
N ILE A 114 -19.09 7.25 3.33
CA ILE A 114 -18.58 7.75 2.04
C ILE A 114 -18.90 6.77 0.92
N TYR A 115 -18.81 5.46 1.19
CA TYR A 115 -19.26 4.41 0.30
C TYR A 115 -20.76 4.51 0.00
N ALA A 116 -21.60 4.84 0.99
CA ALA A 116 -23.03 5.00 0.76
C ALA A 116 -23.36 6.21 -0.15
N VAL A 117 -22.56 7.27 -0.06
CA VAL A 117 -22.74 8.48 -0.90
C VAL A 117 -22.22 8.28 -2.32
N ARG A 118 -21.20 7.44 -2.53
CA ARG A 118 -20.47 7.36 -3.81
C ARG A 118 -20.42 5.99 -4.47
N GLY A 119 -20.65 4.94 -3.69
CA GLY A 119 -20.57 3.57 -4.15
C GLY A 119 -21.70 3.22 -5.11
N PRO A 120 -21.49 2.28 -6.02
CA PRO A 120 -22.53 1.77 -6.91
C PRO A 120 -23.53 0.99 -6.05
N ARG A 121 -24.69 1.60 -5.76
CA ARG A 121 -25.79 1.00 -4.96
C ARG A 121 -25.30 0.34 -3.66
N PRO A 122 -25.10 1.10 -2.58
CA PRO A 122 -24.68 0.52 -1.32
C PRO A 122 -25.71 -0.49 -0.81
N THR A 123 -25.33 -1.77 -0.77
CA THR A 123 -26.12 -2.75 -0.02
C THR A 123 -25.75 -2.65 1.46
N HIS A 124 -26.72 -2.88 2.35
CA HIS A 124 -26.46 -2.94 3.79
C HIS A 124 -25.33 -3.93 4.12
N ASN A 125 -25.27 -5.05 3.40
CA ASN A 125 -24.27 -6.09 3.64
C ASN A 125 -22.86 -5.64 3.22
N THR A 126 -22.71 -4.87 2.15
CA THR A 126 -21.40 -4.32 1.72
C THR A 126 -20.90 -3.26 2.70
N ALA A 127 -21.76 -2.35 3.13
CA ALA A 127 -21.40 -1.33 4.12
C ALA A 127 -20.98 -1.97 5.45
N LEU A 128 -21.73 -2.97 5.93
CA LEU A 128 -21.37 -3.73 7.11
C LEU A 128 -20.06 -4.52 6.94
N ALA A 129 -19.82 -5.08 5.74
CA ALA A 129 -18.58 -5.78 5.43
C ALA A 129 -17.35 -4.85 5.49
N LEU A 130 -17.46 -3.58 5.03
CA LEU A 130 -16.37 -2.61 5.14
C LEU A 130 -16.04 -2.29 6.62
N VAL A 131 -17.04 -2.07 7.45
CA VAL A 131 -16.85 -1.85 8.90
C VAL A 131 -16.26 -3.12 9.54
N GLY A 132 -16.83 -4.28 9.25
CA GLY A 132 -16.32 -5.57 9.72
C GLY A 132 -14.87 -5.79 9.31
N LEU A 133 -14.50 -5.43 8.08
CA LEU A 133 -13.14 -5.58 7.57
C LEU A 133 -12.15 -4.70 8.33
N THR A 134 -12.50 -3.44 8.64
CA THR A 134 -11.64 -2.57 9.49
C THR A 134 -11.42 -3.16 10.89
N LEU A 135 -12.48 -3.70 11.51
CA LEU A 135 -12.42 -4.26 12.85
C LEU A 135 -11.64 -5.58 12.89
N VAL A 136 -11.90 -6.48 11.95
CA VAL A 136 -11.22 -7.77 11.86
C VAL A 136 -9.74 -7.54 11.60
N THR A 137 -9.36 -6.65 10.68
CA THR A 137 -7.95 -6.37 10.41
C THR A 137 -7.25 -5.70 11.59
N ALA A 138 -7.90 -4.76 12.29
CA ALA A 138 -7.37 -4.18 13.52
C ALA A 138 -7.14 -5.25 14.60
N LEU A 139 -8.13 -6.14 14.80
CA LEU A 139 -8.03 -7.23 15.77
C LEU A 139 -6.92 -8.21 15.42
N VAL A 140 -6.80 -8.56 14.14
CA VAL A 140 -5.75 -9.46 13.64
C VAL A 140 -4.38 -8.86 13.88
N ILE A 141 -4.18 -7.54 13.71
CA ILE A 141 -2.87 -6.89 13.85
C ILE A 141 -2.42 -6.70 15.31
N LEU A 142 -3.34 -6.62 16.27
CA LEU A 142 -3.00 -6.34 17.68
C LEU A 142 -1.95 -7.33 18.25
N PRO A 143 -2.11 -8.67 18.14
CA PRO A 143 -1.10 -9.64 18.60
C PRO A 143 0.17 -9.69 17.73
N VAL A 144 0.10 -9.16 16.52
CA VAL A 144 1.18 -9.21 15.51
C VAL A 144 2.26 -8.20 15.83
N SER A 145 1.82 -7.02 16.26
CA SER A 145 2.72 -5.93 16.62
C SER A 145 3.67 -6.31 17.76
N SER A 146 3.31 -7.31 18.56
CA SER A 146 4.09 -7.84 19.68
C SER A 146 5.06 -8.97 19.32
N ASP A 147 4.94 -9.62 18.15
CA ASP A 147 5.76 -10.80 17.81
C ASP A 147 6.12 -10.81 16.32
N LEU A 148 7.39 -10.54 16.01
CA LEU A 148 7.91 -10.54 14.64
C LEU A 148 7.82 -11.91 13.96
N THR A 149 7.90 -13.00 14.72
CA THR A 149 7.77 -14.38 14.19
C THR A 149 6.34 -14.65 13.77
N LEU A 150 5.39 -14.24 14.61
CA LEU A 150 3.95 -14.31 14.33
C LEU A 150 3.59 -13.42 13.14
N SER A 151 4.17 -12.21 13.07
CA SER A 151 4.02 -11.27 11.95
C SER A 151 4.50 -11.84 10.62
N LEU A 152 5.68 -12.45 10.59
CA LEU A 152 6.24 -13.01 9.37
C LEU A 152 5.35 -14.14 8.81
N GLY A 153 4.75 -14.94 9.69
CA GLY A 153 3.79 -15.99 9.33
C GLY A 153 2.52 -15.47 8.66
N MET A 154 1.95 -14.36 9.14
CA MET A 154 0.74 -13.78 8.53
C MET A 154 1.00 -13.09 7.20
N VAL A 155 2.15 -12.45 6.99
CA VAL A 155 2.52 -11.89 5.68
C VAL A 155 2.62 -13.02 4.64
N GLY A 156 3.16 -14.18 5.06
CA GLY A 156 3.14 -15.41 4.26
C GLY A 156 1.73 -15.92 3.97
N ALA A 157 0.84 -15.93 4.96
CA ALA A 157 -0.56 -16.34 4.77
C ALA A 157 -1.35 -15.39 3.84
N LEU A 158 -1.09 -14.08 3.88
CA LEU A 158 -1.71 -13.10 3.00
C LEU A 158 -1.39 -13.39 1.52
N SER A 159 -0.25 -14.02 1.23
CA SER A 159 0.14 -14.39 -0.14
C SER A 159 -0.78 -15.43 -0.81
N ILE A 160 -1.62 -16.12 -0.03
CA ILE A 160 -2.60 -17.12 -0.52
C ILE A 160 -3.93 -16.48 -0.94
N VAL A 161 -4.18 -15.22 -0.57
CA VAL A 161 -5.45 -14.52 -0.88
C VAL A 161 -5.52 -14.20 -2.37
N ARG A 162 -6.06 -15.15 -3.16
CA ARG A 162 -6.34 -14.95 -4.59
C ARG A 162 -7.73 -14.34 -4.77
N PHE A 163 -7.82 -13.24 -5.50
CA PHE A 163 -9.10 -12.73 -5.99
C PHE A 163 -9.63 -13.70 -7.05
N ARG A 164 -10.65 -14.48 -6.68
CA ARG A 164 -11.22 -15.54 -7.52
C ARG A 164 -12.62 -15.25 -8.05
N ALA A 165 -13.15 -14.06 -7.76
CA ALA A 165 -14.46 -13.61 -8.24
C ALA A 165 -14.27 -12.42 -9.18
N ALA A 166 -15.13 -12.32 -10.21
CA ALA A 166 -15.19 -11.15 -11.07
C ALA A 166 -15.58 -9.94 -10.22
N ILE A 167 -14.69 -8.96 -10.14
CA ILE A 167 -14.93 -7.75 -9.36
C ILE A 167 -15.82 -6.85 -10.21
N LYS A 168 -17.03 -6.59 -9.71
CA LYS A 168 -18.09 -5.87 -10.43
C LYS A 168 -17.75 -4.41 -10.64
N ASP A 169 -17.21 -3.75 -9.62
CA ASP A 169 -16.80 -2.35 -9.67
C ASP A 169 -15.38 -2.15 -9.11
N PRO A 170 -14.46 -1.49 -9.84
CA PRO A 170 -13.13 -1.18 -9.34
C PRO A 170 -13.13 -0.29 -8.08
N LEU A 171 -14.15 0.55 -7.85
CA LEU A 171 -14.26 1.38 -6.65
C LEU A 171 -14.44 0.54 -5.39
N ASP A 172 -15.19 -0.57 -5.43
CA ASP A 172 -15.37 -1.46 -4.27
C ASP A 172 -14.02 -1.97 -3.74
N ILE A 173 -13.08 -2.25 -4.65
CA ILE A 173 -11.72 -2.67 -4.31
C ILE A 173 -10.98 -1.57 -3.56
N VAL A 174 -11.11 -0.31 -4.00
CA VAL A 174 -10.45 0.83 -3.37
C VAL A 174 -10.95 1.02 -1.94
N PHE A 175 -12.27 0.95 -1.72
CA PHE A 175 -12.85 1.02 -0.37
C PHE A 175 -12.40 -0.14 0.52
N MET A 176 -12.31 -1.35 -0.03
CA MET A 176 -11.83 -2.53 0.69
C MET A 176 -10.37 -2.38 1.13
N PHE A 177 -9.47 -1.94 0.23
CA PHE A 177 -8.08 -1.69 0.58
C PHE A 177 -7.92 -0.54 1.57
N TRP A 178 -8.74 0.51 1.44
CA TRP A 178 -8.74 1.60 2.41
C TRP A 178 -9.15 1.11 3.80
N ALA A 179 -10.20 0.29 3.91
CA ALA A 179 -10.59 -0.35 5.16
C ALA A 179 -9.48 -1.21 5.77
N ILE A 180 -8.81 -2.04 4.97
CA ILE A 180 -7.68 -2.87 5.44
C ILE A 180 -6.53 -1.99 5.94
N ALA A 181 -6.15 -0.95 5.19
CA ALA A 181 -5.07 -0.05 5.56
C ALA A 181 -5.34 0.68 6.89
N VAL A 182 -6.58 1.14 7.09
CA VAL A 182 -7.02 1.76 8.35
C VAL A 182 -6.96 0.78 9.50
N GLY A 183 -7.48 -0.44 9.32
CA GLY A 183 -7.45 -1.45 10.37
C GLY A 183 -6.03 -1.86 10.78
N ILE A 184 -5.12 -1.98 9.81
CA ILE A 184 -3.69 -2.21 10.09
C ILE A 184 -3.09 -1.03 10.87
N ALA A 185 -3.34 0.21 10.43
CA ALA A 185 -2.80 1.39 11.09
C ALA A 185 -3.34 1.59 12.52
N SER A 186 -4.64 1.42 12.73
CA SER A 186 -5.25 1.51 14.06
C SER A 186 -4.83 0.34 14.95
N GLY A 187 -4.73 -0.87 14.40
CA GLY A 187 -4.26 -2.04 15.13
C GLY A 187 -2.79 -1.92 15.58
N ALA A 188 -1.93 -1.32 14.76
CA ALA A 188 -0.53 -1.09 15.08
C ALA A 188 -0.30 0.12 16.03
N GLY A 189 -1.36 0.82 16.42
CA GLY A 189 -1.29 1.98 17.32
C GLY A 189 -1.01 3.32 16.62
N PHE A 190 -0.98 3.36 15.28
CA PHE A 190 -0.79 4.58 14.49
C PHE A 190 -2.13 5.31 14.23
N PHE A 191 -2.81 5.73 15.30
CA PHE A 191 -4.15 6.34 15.20
C PHE A 191 -4.17 7.63 14.37
N GLY A 192 -3.14 8.48 14.51
CA GLY A 192 -3.04 9.73 13.75
C GLY A 192 -2.97 9.47 12.24
N VAL A 193 -2.22 8.44 11.83
CA VAL A 193 -2.12 8.03 10.42
C VAL A 193 -3.45 7.47 9.92
N ALA A 194 -4.12 6.63 10.72
CA ALA A 194 -5.41 6.06 10.37
C ALA A 194 -6.49 7.14 10.10
N ILE A 195 -6.54 8.17 10.95
CA ILE A 195 -7.51 9.27 10.82
C ILE A 195 -7.11 10.20 9.67
N LEU A 196 -5.88 10.71 9.65
CA LEU A 196 -5.44 11.69 8.65
C LEU A 196 -5.46 11.09 7.24
N GLY A 197 -4.95 9.86 7.09
CA GLY A 197 -4.98 9.13 5.82
C GLY A 197 -6.41 8.92 5.32
N SER A 198 -7.34 8.63 6.23
CA SER A 198 -8.76 8.48 5.88
C SER A 198 -9.41 9.78 5.47
N VAL A 199 -9.10 10.90 6.12
CA VAL A 199 -9.61 12.20 5.69
C VAL A 199 -9.12 12.54 4.29
N VAL A 200 -7.83 12.33 3.99
CA VAL A 200 -7.25 12.61 2.67
C VAL A 200 -7.88 11.73 1.59
N ILE A 201 -7.93 10.42 1.80
CA ILE A 201 -8.54 9.47 0.83
C ILE A 201 -10.03 9.79 0.65
N GLY A 202 -10.73 10.06 1.75
CA GLY A 202 -12.14 10.47 1.73
C GLY A 202 -12.38 11.72 0.90
N VAL A 203 -11.57 12.76 1.05
CA VAL A 203 -11.67 14.00 0.24
C VAL A 203 -11.40 13.73 -1.24
N VAL A 204 -10.36 12.95 -1.57
CA VAL A 204 -10.01 12.62 -2.96
C VAL A 204 -11.15 11.84 -3.62
N LEU A 205 -11.65 10.80 -2.94
CA LEU A 205 -12.80 10.05 -3.42
C LEU A 205 -14.00 10.98 -3.54
N LEU A 206 -14.23 11.87 -2.58
CA LEU A 206 -15.33 12.83 -2.60
C LEU A 206 -15.24 13.88 -3.72
N GLY A 207 -14.04 14.19 -4.19
CA GLY A 207 -13.79 15.12 -5.31
C GLY A 207 -13.86 14.47 -6.68
N ALA A 208 -13.43 13.21 -6.82
CA ALA A 208 -13.26 12.54 -8.12
C ALA A 208 -14.55 12.51 -8.97
N GLY A 209 -15.67 12.13 -8.37
CA GLY A 209 -17.00 12.16 -9.02
C GLY A 209 -17.63 13.55 -9.25
N VAL A 210 -17.05 14.66 -8.77
CA VAL A 210 -17.48 16.02 -9.16
C VAL A 210 -16.90 16.40 -10.53
N VAL A 211 -15.82 15.73 -10.93
CA VAL A 211 -15.20 15.89 -12.26
C VAL A 211 -15.74 14.77 -13.15
N PRO A 212 -16.78 15.01 -13.97
CA PRO A 212 -17.21 14.01 -14.93
C PRO A 212 -16.08 13.79 -15.93
N LEU A 213 -15.34 12.70 -15.78
CA LEU A 213 -14.22 12.35 -16.68
C LEU A 213 -14.68 12.01 -18.12
N GLY A 214 -15.93 12.29 -18.51
CA GLY A 214 -16.45 12.03 -19.85
C GLY A 214 -16.56 10.55 -20.21
N LEU A 215 -16.23 9.65 -19.29
CA LEU A 215 -16.35 8.20 -19.43
C LEU A 215 -17.81 7.79 -19.22
N ARG A 216 -18.67 8.11 -20.18
CA ARG A 216 -20.08 7.66 -20.18
C ARG A 216 -20.12 6.14 -20.28
N GLU A 217 -20.80 5.50 -19.33
CA GLU A 217 -21.10 4.08 -19.40
C GLU A 217 -21.98 3.79 -20.63
N PRO A 218 -21.73 2.70 -21.37
CA PRO A 218 -22.48 2.40 -22.57
C PRO A 218 -23.91 1.95 -22.23
N GLU A 219 -24.94 2.70 -22.62
CA GLU A 219 -26.33 2.28 -22.45
C GLU A 219 -26.71 1.16 -23.43
N LEU A 220 -27.54 0.24 -22.98
CA LEU A 220 -28.06 -0.86 -23.79
C LEU A 220 -29.42 -0.46 -24.36
N LEU A 221 -29.53 -0.31 -25.66
CA LEU A 221 -30.80 -0.12 -26.34
C LEU A 221 -31.30 -1.45 -26.89
N ILE A 222 -32.54 -1.78 -26.56
CA ILE A 222 -33.27 -2.93 -27.08
C ILE A 222 -34.40 -2.39 -27.96
N VAL A 223 -34.43 -2.78 -29.23
CA VAL A 223 -35.49 -2.39 -30.17
C VAL A 223 -36.11 -3.64 -30.77
N ARG A 224 -37.44 -3.71 -30.75
CA ARG A 224 -38.22 -4.77 -31.39
C ARG A 224 -38.99 -4.20 -32.57
N PHE A 225 -38.75 -4.74 -33.75
CA PHE A 225 -39.36 -4.23 -34.99
C PHE A 225 -39.67 -5.36 -35.98
N THR A 226 -40.64 -5.14 -36.86
CA THR A 226 -41.01 -6.07 -37.94
C THR A 226 -39.92 -6.08 -39.03
N PRO A 227 -39.70 -7.18 -39.77
CA PRO A 227 -38.66 -7.25 -40.80
C PRO A 227 -38.73 -6.15 -41.87
N SER A 228 -39.93 -5.64 -42.16
CA SER A 228 -40.18 -4.52 -43.08
C SER A 228 -39.59 -3.17 -42.62
N ALA A 229 -39.39 -2.97 -41.32
CA ALA A 229 -38.81 -1.74 -40.76
C ALA A 229 -37.27 -1.78 -40.61
N SER A 230 -36.62 -2.87 -41.04
CA SER A 230 -35.18 -3.12 -40.83
C SER A 230 -34.27 -2.02 -41.38
N ASP A 231 -34.58 -1.47 -42.54
CA ASP A 231 -33.73 -0.46 -43.20
C ASP A 231 -33.91 0.92 -42.57
N GLN A 232 -35.13 1.26 -42.17
CA GLN A 232 -35.45 2.51 -41.49
C GLN A 232 -34.84 2.56 -40.08
N VAL A 233 -34.90 1.45 -39.34
CA VAL A 233 -34.27 1.34 -38.01
C VAL A 233 -32.74 1.42 -38.12
N GLN A 234 -32.13 0.79 -39.13
CA GLN A 234 -30.68 0.92 -39.36
C GLN A 234 -30.25 2.34 -39.73
N ALA A 235 -31.08 3.07 -40.47
CA ALA A 235 -30.81 4.47 -40.81
C ALA A 235 -30.95 5.43 -39.63
N ALA A 236 -31.88 5.16 -38.70
CA ALA A 236 -32.11 5.97 -37.50
C ALA A 236 -31.04 5.79 -36.42
N LEU A 237 -30.25 4.71 -36.50
CA LEU A 237 -29.18 4.39 -35.56
C LEU A 237 -27.92 5.27 -35.83
N PRO A 238 -27.34 5.93 -34.80
CA PRO A 238 -25.99 6.53 -34.87
C PRO A 238 -24.91 5.68 -35.58
N ARG A 239 -23.91 6.35 -36.18
CA ARG A 239 -22.81 5.66 -36.89
C ARG A 239 -21.81 4.95 -35.97
N ARG A 240 -21.82 5.23 -34.66
CA ARG A 240 -20.89 4.66 -33.65
C ARG A 240 -21.62 3.73 -32.70
N HIS A 241 -22.04 2.57 -33.21
CA HIS A 241 -22.67 1.53 -32.39
C HIS A 241 -21.86 0.25 -32.38
N GLN A 242 -21.84 -0.40 -31.22
CA GLN A 242 -21.37 -1.77 -31.13
C GLN A 242 -22.60 -2.68 -30.99
N ARG A 243 -22.85 -3.48 -32.01
CA ARG A 243 -23.97 -4.43 -32.04
C ARG A 243 -23.62 -5.60 -31.13
N ARG A 244 -24.36 -5.80 -30.04
CA ARG A 244 -24.12 -6.89 -29.09
C ARG A 244 -24.76 -8.19 -29.56
N SER A 245 -26.00 -8.13 -30.04
CA SER A 245 -26.69 -9.29 -30.59
C SER A 245 -27.83 -8.86 -31.53
N ARG A 246 -28.17 -9.75 -32.46
CA ARG A 246 -29.38 -9.68 -33.27
C ARG A 246 -30.06 -11.03 -33.16
N THR A 247 -31.27 -11.06 -32.63
CA THR A 247 -32.09 -12.27 -32.59
C THR A 247 -33.27 -12.04 -33.51
N GLN A 248 -33.54 -12.99 -34.38
CA GLN A 248 -34.61 -12.90 -35.37
C GLN A 248 -35.58 -14.05 -35.17
N ASP A 249 -36.83 -13.73 -34.93
CA ASP A 249 -37.95 -14.66 -34.97
C ASP A 249 -38.69 -14.52 -36.33
N ARG A 250 -39.69 -15.38 -36.59
CA ARG A 250 -40.44 -15.41 -37.87
C ARG A 250 -41.28 -14.16 -38.13
N THR A 251 -41.60 -13.38 -37.10
CA THR A 251 -42.49 -12.19 -37.20
C THR A 251 -41.86 -10.90 -36.69
N GLN A 252 -40.81 -10.97 -35.87
CA GLN A 252 -40.17 -9.80 -35.26
C GLN A 252 -38.65 -9.96 -35.15
N ILE A 253 -37.94 -8.84 -35.20
CA ILE A 253 -36.49 -8.75 -35.02
C ILE A 253 -36.24 -8.00 -33.71
N GLU A 254 -35.48 -8.63 -32.82
CA GLU A 254 -34.98 -8.00 -31.60
C GLU A 254 -33.50 -7.62 -31.80
N LEU A 255 -33.22 -6.34 -31.63
CA LEU A 255 -31.91 -5.75 -31.86
C LEU A 255 -31.40 -5.14 -30.56
N VAL A 256 -30.28 -5.66 -30.06
CA VAL A 256 -29.64 -5.20 -28.83
C VAL A 256 -28.32 -4.50 -29.19
N ILE A 257 -28.24 -3.20 -28.89
CA ILE A 257 -27.12 -2.34 -29.27
C ILE A 257 -26.57 -1.65 -28.03
N GLN A 258 -25.25 -1.54 -27.94
CA GLN A 258 -24.60 -0.64 -26.99
C GLN A 258 -24.37 0.73 -27.62
N LEU A 259 -24.92 1.74 -26.95
CA LEU A 259 -24.93 3.15 -27.28
C LEU A 259 -24.10 3.91 -26.24
N ARG A 260 -23.43 4.99 -26.63
CA ARG A 260 -22.86 5.95 -25.66
C ARG A 260 -23.66 7.23 -25.76
N GLY A 261 -24.59 7.44 -24.82
CA GLY A 261 -25.52 8.58 -24.79
C GLY A 261 -26.74 8.38 -25.67
N GLY A 262 -27.55 7.36 -25.36
CA GLY A 262 -28.91 7.27 -25.86
C GLY A 262 -29.76 8.35 -25.18
N ASP A 263 -30.41 9.20 -25.97
CA ASP A 263 -31.30 10.24 -25.45
C ASP A 263 -32.76 9.85 -25.71
N ALA A 264 -33.70 10.43 -24.95
CA ALA A 264 -35.14 10.26 -25.19
C ALA A 264 -35.55 10.60 -26.64
N ALA A 265 -34.86 11.57 -27.26
CA ALA A 265 -35.06 11.92 -28.66
C ALA A 265 -34.71 10.79 -29.65
N LEU A 266 -33.79 9.89 -29.30
CA LEU A 266 -33.48 8.69 -30.08
C LEU A 266 -34.60 7.67 -29.93
N LEU A 267 -35.16 7.53 -28.73
CA LEU A 267 -36.29 6.65 -28.46
C LEU A 267 -37.55 7.08 -29.24
N ASP A 268 -37.88 8.37 -29.19
CA ASP A 268 -39.03 8.94 -29.90
C ASP A 268 -38.90 8.76 -31.42
N ARG A 269 -37.69 8.92 -31.97
CA ARG A 269 -37.43 8.68 -33.40
C ARG A 269 -37.60 7.23 -33.80
N LEU A 270 -37.24 6.29 -32.92
CA LEU A 270 -37.41 4.86 -33.19
C LEU A 270 -38.88 4.45 -33.07
N LEU A 271 -39.61 4.94 -32.06
CA LEU A 271 -41.03 4.67 -31.88
C LEU A 271 -41.90 5.28 -33.00
N ALA A 272 -41.44 6.35 -33.65
CA ALA A 272 -42.11 6.96 -34.78
C ALA A 272 -42.01 6.17 -36.10
N ILE A 273 -41.15 5.14 -36.17
CA ILE A 273 -40.99 4.30 -37.37
C ILE A 273 -42.14 3.29 -37.45
N GLU A 274 -42.86 3.29 -38.56
CA GLU A 274 -43.95 2.35 -38.81
C GLU A 274 -43.40 0.90 -38.89
N GLY A 275 -43.80 0.06 -37.94
CA GLY A 275 -43.27 -1.30 -37.77
C GLY A 275 -42.28 -1.47 -36.62
N VAL A 276 -41.99 -0.43 -35.83
CA VAL A 276 -41.38 -0.58 -34.50
C VAL A 276 -42.47 -0.91 -33.50
N VAL A 277 -42.29 -2.03 -32.79
CA VAL A 277 -43.27 -2.56 -31.82
C VAL A 277 -42.95 -2.02 -30.43
N ASP A 278 -41.66 -1.96 -30.09
CA ASP A 278 -41.19 -1.47 -28.79
C ASP A 278 -39.73 -1.02 -28.89
N ALA A 279 -39.36 -0.04 -28.08
CA ALA A 279 -37.99 0.42 -27.93
C ALA A 279 -37.76 0.76 -26.45
N GLN A 280 -36.68 0.22 -25.88
CA GLN A 280 -36.32 0.40 -24.48
C GLN A 280 -34.84 0.73 -24.35
N LEU A 281 -34.54 1.81 -23.64
CA LEU A 281 -33.17 2.18 -23.29
C LEU A 281 -32.91 1.75 -21.84
N LEU A 282 -31.98 0.83 -21.66
CA LEU A 282 -31.53 0.35 -20.36
C LEU A 282 -30.14 0.93 -20.11
N SER A 283 -30.00 1.75 -19.08
CA SER A 283 -28.66 2.15 -18.63
C SER A 283 -27.90 0.90 -18.17
N THR A 284 -26.72 0.63 -18.74
CA THR A 284 -25.86 -0.49 -18.31
C THR A 284 -25.13 -0.16 -16.99
N SER A 285 -25.83 0.43 -16.03
CA SER A 285 -25.42 0.34 -14.63
C SER A 285 -25.70 -1.10 -14.19
N ALA A 286 -24.79 -2.01 -14.53
CA ALA A 286 -24.96 -3.46 -14.49
C ALA A 286 -25.17 -4.00 -13.06
N GLU A 287 -25.99 -5.06 -13.00
CA GLU A 287 -26.31 -5.91 -11.84
C GLU A 287 -25.12 -6.63 -11.18
#